data_AF-A0A7S0RES6-F1
#
_entry.id   AF-A0A7S0RES6-F1
#
_cell.length_a   1.000
_cell.length_b   1.000
_cell.length_c   1.000
_cell.angle_alpha   90.00
_cell.angle_beta   90.00
_cell.angle_gamma   90.00
#
_symmetry.space_group_name_H-M   'P 1'
#
loop_
_entity.id
_entity.type
_entity.pdbx_description
1 polymer ?
#
loop_
_entity_poly.entity_id
_entity_poly.type
_entity_poly.pdbx_seq_one_letter_code
_entity_poly.pdbx_strand_id
1 'polypeptide(L)'
;MEEEVPSKQTVEEELLDGAQKLAVQCRALSERVSAHFERTKISTDLLATEVGTVQQSVNDLNERLAQSAANLPPESVRKLHNYLERSKLVFEGSGPGDDLRKLLPAKSNPFMLRILLGKNISVTTQRRADSIKIKEEYHHFRDTNAVYFSLFALLLLAGNHIGDIRPSLGMSAEGPSEITFIPLIKVGIQLYLCWLLYFYVVLSIRENVLKVNGSRVPPWWIHHHYYSIGLVLTMLTLPVDSPAVDKF
;
A
#
# COMPACT_ATOMS: atom_id res chain seq x y z
N MET A 1 48.24 8.87 -43.55
CA MET A 1 46.83 8.52 -43.34
C MET A 1 46.41 9.29 -42.10
N GLU A 2 46.12 10.58 -42.29
CA GLU A 2 45.64 11.44 -41.21
C GLU A 2 44.13 11.22 -41.09
N GLU A 3 43.70 10.71 -39.94
CA GLU A 3 42.30 10.58 -39.56
C GLU A 3 41.76 12.00 -39.36
N GLU A 4 40.89 12.45 -40.26
CA GLU A 4 40.29 13.78 -40.23
C GLU A 4 39.37 13.87 -39.00
N VAL A 5 39.87 14.47 -37.92
CA VAL A 5 39.11 14.66 -36.68
C VAL A 5 37.93 15.58 -36.98
N PRO A 6 36.67 15.13 -36.81
CA PRO A 6 35.51 15.93 -37.15
C PRO A 6 35.50 17.24 -36.36
N SER A 7 35.22 18.35 -37.06
CA SER A 7 35.08 19.68 -36.43
C SER A 7 34.03 19.63 -35.33
N LYS A 8 34.29 20.33 -34.21
CA LYS A 8 33.36 20.41 -33.08
C LYS A 8 31.94 20.83 -33.48
N GLN A 9 31.82 21.67 -34.51
CA GLN A 9 30.52 22.11 -35.04
C GLN A 9 29.75 20.97 -35.73
N THR A 10 30.45 20.07 -36.41
CA THR A 10 29.83 18.92 -37.10
C THR A 10 29.29 17.90 -36.10
N VAL A 11 30.01 17.68 -35.00
CA VAL A 11 29.57 16.81 -33.90
C VAL A 11 28.37 17.41 -33.17
N GLU A 12 28.34 18.73 -32.95
CA GLU A 12 27.20 19.41 -32.31
C GLU A 12 25.92 19.30 -33.17
N GLU A 13 26.03 19.51 -34.48
CA GLU A 13 24.90 19.42 -35.41
C GLU A 13 24.34 17.98 -35.48
N GLU A 14 25.22 16.98 -35.52
CA GLU A 14 24.81 15.56 -35.49
C GLU A 14 24.09 15.20 -34.17
N LEU A 15 24.60 15.69 -33.04
CA LEU A 15 23.96 15.47 -31.73
C LEU A 15 22.60 16.16 -31.64
N LEU A 16 22.44 17.36 -32.21
CA LEU A 16 21.17 18.08 -32.24
C LEU A 16 20.13 17.37 -33.11
N ASP A 17 20.49 16.94 -34.31
CA ASP A 17 19.61 16.16 -35.20
C ASP A 17 19.23 14.82 -34.55
N GLY A 18 20.20 14.14 -33.94
CA GLY A 18 19.97 12.92 -33.16
C GLY A 18 18.98 13.13 -32.00
N ALA A 19 19.15 14.19 -31.22
CA ALA A 19 18.26 14.54 -30.10
C ALA A 19 16.84 14.89 -30.58
N GLN A 20 16.71 15.63 -31.68
CA GLN A 20 15.42 15.99 -32.27
C GLN A 20 14.68 14.76 -32.79
N LYS A 21 15.37 13.87 -33.53
CA LYS A 21 14.82 12.59 -34.00
C LYS A 21 14.36 11.73 -32.83
N LEU A 22 15.18 11.61 -31.78
CA LEU A 22 14.84 10.85 -30.58
C LEU A 22 13.60 11.43 -29.87
N ALA A 23 13.51 12.76 -29.75
CA ALA A 23 12.34 13.42 -29.14
C ALA A 23 11.03 13.12 -29.89
N VAL A 24 11.07 13.16 -31.24
CA VAL A 24 9.92 12.80 -32.08
C VAL A 24 9.56 11.32 -31.91
N GLN A 25 10.55 10.42 -31.89
CA GLN A 25 10.32 8.98 -31.65
C GLN A 25 9.70 8.72 -30.28
N CYS A 26 10.18 9.37 -29.23
CA CYS A 26 9.62 9.27 -27.88
C CYS A 26 8.16 9.72 -27.84
N ARG A 27 7.81 10.83 -28.52
CA ARG A 27 6.42 11.32 -28.59
C ARG A 27 5.51 10.34 -29.32
N ALA A 28 5.91 9.89 -30.51
CA ALA A 28 5.14 8.92 -31.29
C ALA A 28 4.97 7.58 -30.55
N LEU A 29 6.00 7.13 -29.81
CA LEU A 29 5.90 5.95 -28.96
C LEU A 29 4.92 6.18 -27.80
N SER A 30 5.01 7.32 -27.12
CA SER A 30 4.11 7.68 -26.01
C SER A 30 2.64 7.67 -26.44
N GLU A 31 2.33 8.21 -27.61
CA GLU A 31 0.96 8.22 -28.15
C GLU A 31 0.45 6.79 -28.42
N ARG A 32 1.26 5.94 -29.06
CA ARG A 32 0.90 4.53 -29.31
C ARG A 32 0.69 3.74 -28.01
N VAL A 33 1.57 3.92 -27.04
CA VAL A 33 1.47 3.27 -25.72
C VAL A 33 0.21 3.72 -24.97
N SER A 34 -0.10 5.02 -25.00
CA SER A 34 -1.34 5.55 -24.41
C SER A 34 -2.58 4.95 -25.07
N ALA A 35 -2.62 4.88 -26.40
CA ALA A 35 -3.72 4.27 -27.13
C ALA A 35 -3.88 2.77 -26.81
N HIS A 36 -2.77 2.04 -26.69
CA HIS A 36 -2.79 0.64 -26.27
C HIS A 36 -3.37 0.48 -24.86
N PHE A 37 -2.91 1.27 -23.88
CA PHE A 37 -3.42 1.18 -22.50
C PHE A 37 -4.90 1.52 -22.40
N GLU A 38 -5.40 2.51 -23.15
CA GLU A 38 -6.82 2.83 -23.18
C GLU A 38 -7.64 1.70 -23.80
N ARG A 39 -7.19 1.14 -24.93
CA ARG A 39 -7.86 -0.01 -25.54
C ARG A 39 -7.91 -1.22 -24.60
N THR A 40 -6.79 -1.56 -23.96
CA THR A 40 -6.72 -2.69 -23.03
C THR A 40 -7.63 -2.46 -21.84
N LYS A 41 -7.63 -1.25 -21.25
CA LYS A 41 -8.53 -0.91 -20.13
C LYS A 41 -10.00 -1.07 -20.52
N ILE A 42 -10.43 -0.47 -21.62
CA ILE A 42 -11.82 -0.58 -22.09
C ILE A 42 -12.18 -2.05 -22.32
N SER A 43 -11.30 -2.83 -22.96
CA SER A 43 -11.53 -4.25 -23.18
C SER A 43 -11.66 -5.02 -21.87
N THR A 44 -10.81 -4.74 -20.88
CA THR A 44 -10.88 -5.37 -19.55
C THR A 44 -12.14 -4.97 -18.81
N ASP A 45 -12.55 -3.69 -18.85
CA ASP A 45 -13.76 -3.19 -18.19
C ASP A 45 -15.04 -3.82 -18.78
N LEU A 46 -15.07 -4.01 -20.11
CA LEU A 46 -16.17 -4.70 -20.79
C LEU A 46 -16.24 -6.17 -20.38
N LEU A 47 -15.12 -6.89 -20.38
CA LEU A 47 -15.05 -8.29 -19.93
C LEU A 47 -15.43 -8.43 -18.44
N ALA A 48 -14.98 -7.52 -17.58
CA ALA A 48 -15.35 -7.50 -16.17
C ALA A 48 -16.86 -7.36 -15.97
N THR A 49 -17.51 -6.51 -16.76
CA THR A 49 -18.96 -6.32 -16.75
C THR A 49 -19.69 -7.59 -17.18
N GLU A 50 -19.24 -8.21 -18.28
CA GLU A 50 -19.81 -9.46 -18.81
C GLU A 50 -19.68 -10.61 -17.80
N VAL A 51 -18.48 -10.78 -17.23
CA VAL A 51 -18.21 -11.77 -16.16
C VAL A 51 -19.13 -11.53 -14.96
N GLY A 52 -19.35 -10.26 -14.58
CA GLY A 52 -20.29 -9.89 -13.52
C GLY A 52 -21.73 -10.28 -13.83
N THR A 53 -22.21 -10.02 -15.05
CA THR A 53 -23.56 -10.42 -15.50
C THR A 53 -23.72 -11.94 -15.50
N VAL A 54 -22.75 -12.68 -16.03
CA VAL A 54 -22.78 -14.15 -16.06
C VAL A 54 -22.79 -14.72 -14.63
N GLN A 55 -21.99 -14.17 -13.72
CA GLN A 55 -21.98 -14.57 -12.31
C GLN A 55 -23.36 -14.38 -11.65
N GLN A 56 -24.02 -13.26 -11.93
CA GLN A 56 -25.37 -12.99 -11.43
C GLN A 56 -26.39 -13.98 -12.03
N SER A 57 -26.32 -14.26 -13.33
CA SER A 57 -27.20 -15.23 -13.98
C SER A 57 -27.04 -16.65 -13.43
N VAL A 58 -25.80 -17.09 -13.15
CA VAL A 58 -25.53 -18.40 -12.52
C VAL A 58 -26.12 -18.45 -11.11
N ASN A 59 -25.99 -17.39 -10.33
CA ASN A 59 -26.54 -17.32 -8.97
C ASN A 59 -28.08 -17.31 -8.98
N ASP A 60 -28.69 -16.49 -9.83
CA ASP A 60 -30.14 -16.40 -10.00
C ASP A 60 -30.75 -17.74 -10.45
N LEU A 61 -30.15 -18.42 -11.44
CA LEU A 61 -30.60 -19.75 -11.85
C LEU A 61 -30.44 -20.79 -10.74
N ASN A 62 -29.36 -20.71 -9.96
CA ASN A 62 -29.13 -21.62 -8.84
C ASN A 62 -30.16 -21.41 -7.72
N GLU A 63 -30.52 -20.17 -7.41
CA GLU A 63 -31.57 -19.82 -6.45
C GLU A 63 -32.96 -20.25 -6.94
N ARG A 64 -33.31 -19.98 -8.20
CA ARG A 64 -34.57 -20.41 -8.81
C ARG A 64 -34.71 -21.93 -8.86
N LEU A 65 -33.62 -22.64 -9.15
CA LEU A 65 -33.58 -24.10 -9.09
C LEU A 65 -33.83 -24.57 -7.65
N ALA A 66 -33.18 -23.99 -6.65
CA ALA A 66 -33.39 -24.36 -5.25
C ALA A 66 -34.85 -24.17 -4.81
N GLN A 67 -35.50 -23.08 -5.24
CA GLN A 67 -36.91 -22.80 -4.94
C GLN A 67 -37.88 -23.73 -5.68
N SER A 68 -37.55 -24.10 -6.93
CA SER A 68 -38.44 -24.87 -7.80
C SER A 68 -38.18 -26.38 -7.79
N ALA A 69 -37.10 -26.82 -7.13
CA ALA A 69 -36.65 -28.21 -7.15
C ALA A 69 -37.72 -29.20 -6.69
N ALA A 70 -38.54 -28.83 -5.71
CA ALA A 70 -39.63 -29.67 -5.19
C ALA A 70 -40.76 -29.92 -6.22
N ASN A 71 -40.90 -29.04 -7.22
CA ASN A 71 -41.97 -29.08 -8.21
C ASN A 71 -41.52 -29.67 -9.56
N LEU A 72 -40.25 -30.10 -9.67
CA LEU A 72 -39.64 -30.58 -10.91
C LEU A 72 -39.34 -32.07 -10.84
N PRO A 73 -39.35 -32.79 -11.98
CA PRO A 73 -38.88 -34.17 -12.03
C PRO A 73 -37.43 -34.29 -11.52
N PRO A 74 -37.10 -35.30 -10.70
CA PRO A 74 -35.76 -35.46 -10.13
C PRO A 74 -34.64 -35.52 -11.17
N GLU A 75 -34.91 -36.12 -12.32
CA GLU A 75 -33.96 -36.22 -13.43
C GLU A 75 -33.62 -34.84 -14.03
N SER A 76 -34.64 -34.00 -14.22
CA SER A 76 -34.47 -32.63 -14.72
C SER A 76 -33.66 -31.77 -13.75
N VAL A 77 -33.91 -31.91 -12.45
CA VAL A 77 -33.14 -31.21 -11.39
C VAL A 77 -31.67 -31.61 -11.44
N ARG A 78 -31.37 -32.92 -11.53
CA ARG A 78 -29.99 -33.42 -11.65
C ARG A 78 -29.29 -32.87 -12.89
N LYS A 79 -29.98 -32.87 -14.04
CA LYS A 79 -29.41 -32.34 -15.29
C LYS A 79 -29.12 -30.85 -15.19
N LEU A 80 -30.03 -30.06 -14.60
CA LEU A 80 -29.84 -28.62 -14.40
C LEU A 80 -28.70 -28.33 -13.43
N HIS A 81 -28.60 -29.11 -12.35
CA HIS A 81 -27.49 -29.03 -11.39
C HIS A 81 -26.15 -29.29 -12.07
N ASN A 82 -26.03 -30.34 -12.88
CA ASN A 82 -24.80 -30.65 -13.62
C ASN A 82 -24.39 -29.52 -14.58
N TYR A 83 -25.34 -28.87 -15.26
CA TYR A 83 -25.03 -27.72 -16.11
C TYR A 83 -24.56 -26.51 -15.29
N LEU A 84 -25.21 -26.23 -14.15
CA LEU A 84 -24.80 -25.15 -13.25
C LEU A 84 -23.42 -25.41 -12.64
N GLU A 85 -23.15 -26.64 -12.22
CA GLU A 85 -21.84 -27.04 -11.70
C GLU A 85 -20.76 -26.89 -12.77
N ARG A 86 -20.99 -27.36 -14.00
CA ARG A 86 -20.06 -27.17 -15.12
C ARG A 86 -19.80 -25.69 -15.40
N SER A 87 -20.84 -24.86 -15.39
CA SER A 87 -20.70 -23.41 -15.55
C SER A 87 -19.87 -22.78 -14.44
N LYS A 88 -20.07 -23.20 -13.18
CA LYS A 88 -19.24 -22.76 -12.04
C LYS A 88 -17.79 -23.20 -12.20
N LEU A 89 -17.52 -24.45 -12.56
CA LEU A 89 -16.17 -24.96 -12.76
C LEU A 89 -15.41 -24.19 -13.83
N VAL A 90 -16.07 -23.85 -14.95
CA VAL A 90 -15.48 -23.00 -15.99
C VAL A 90 -15.20 -21.59 -15.45
N PHE A 91 -16.11 -21.03 -14.67
CA PHE A 91 -15.96 -19.71 -14.06
C PHE A 91 -14.80 -19.64 -13.07
N GLU A 92 -14.55 -20.72 -12.33
CA GLU A 92 -13.48 -20.83 -11.33
C GLU A 92 -12.11 -21.21 -11.89
N GLY A 93 -12.00 -21.46 -13.20
CA GLY A 93 -10.72 -21.64 -13.89
C GLY A 93 -10.54 -22.91 -14.68
N SER A 94 -11.59 -23.73 -14.84
CA SER A 94 -11.51 -24.96 -15.67
C SER A 94 -11.58 -24.67 -17.18
N GLY A 95 -11.73 -23.40 -17.58
CA GLY A 95 -11.75 -22.97 -18.99
C GLY A 95 -10.41 -22.42 -19.49
N PRO A 96 -10.28 -22.14 -20.81
CA PRO A 96 -9.05 -21.58 -21.40
C PRO A 96 -8.74 -20.16 -20.90
N GLY A 97 -9.73 -19.45 -20.35
CA GLY A 97 -9.58 -18.12 -19.77
C GLY A 97 -9.06 -18.11 -18.33
N ASP A 98 -8.74 -19.27 -17.74
CA ASP A 98 -8.41 -19.40 -16.31
C ASP A 98 -9.54 -18.82 -15.42
N ASP A 99 -9.25 -18.50 -14.16
CA ASP A 99 -10.22 -17.99 -13.19
C ASP A 99 -10.79 -16.62 -13.57
N LEU A 100 -12.05 -16.62 -14.02
CA LEU A 100 -12.76 -15.42 -14.47
C LEU A 100 -13.03 -14.45 -13.30
N ARG A 101 -13.04 -14.93 -12.05
CA ARG A 101 -13.27 -14.09 -10.86
C ARG A 101 -12.21 -13.00 -10.71
N LYS A 102 -11.03 -13.17 -11.31
CA LYS A 102 -9.96 -12.17 -11.31
C LYS A 102 -10.33 -10.88 -12.07
N LEU A 103 -11.30 -10.94 -12.98
CA LEU A 103 -11.81 -9.78 -13.71
C LEU A 103 -12.95 -9.06 -12.98
N LEU A 104 -13.58 -9.72 -12.00
CA LEU A 104 -14.58 -9.06 -11.18
C LEU A 104 -13.92 -7.91 -10.40
N PRO A 105 -14.65 -6.81 -10.15
CA PRO A 105 -14.14 -5.75 -9.30
C PRO A 105 -13.68 -6.34 -7.96
N ALA A 106 -12.43 -6.07 -7.59
CA ALA A 106 -11.85 -6.60 -6.37
C ALA A 106 -12.76 -6.28 -5.17
N LYS A 107 -12.94 -7.26 -4.28
CA LYS A 107 -13.56 -7.01 -2.98
C LYS A 107 -12.83 -5.88 -2.29
N SER A 108 -13.53 -5.13 -1.44
CA SER A 108 -12.92 -4.05 -0.67
C SER A 108 -11.64 -4.54 0.01
N ASN A 109 -10.60 -3.72 -0.07
CA ASN A 109 -9.27 -4.09 0.38
C ASN A 109 -9.33 -4.56 1.84
N PRO A 110 -8.69 -5.70 2.17
CA PRO A 110 -8.69 -6.18 3.54
C PRO A 110 -8.07 -5.14 4.46
N PHE A 111 -8.63 -5.03 5.67
CA PHE A 111 -8.31 -3.98 6.64
C PHE A 111 -6.80 -3.81 6.87
N MET A 112 -6.06 -4.92 6.98
CA MET A 112 -4.61 -4.90 7.19
C MET A 112 -3.84 -4.26 6.03
N LEU A 113 -4.19 -4.59 4.78
CA LEU A 113 -3.56 -3.95 3.62
C LEU A 113 -3.92 -2.46 3.55
N ARG A 114 -5.12 -2.09 3.98
CA ARG A 114 -5.52 -0.67 4.04
C ARG A 114 -4.74 0.12 5.09
N ILE A 115 -4.46 -0.49 6.23
CA ILE A 115 -3.60 0.09 7.26
C ILE A 115 -2.18 0.29 6.71
N LEU A 116 -1.59 -0.75 6.11
CA LEU A 116 -0.20 -0.72 5.66
C LEU A 116 -0.02 0.17 4.42
N LEU A 117 -0.77 -0.09 3.35
CA LEU A 117 -0.54 0.51 2.03
C LEU A 117 -1.51 1.66 1.71
N GLY A 118 -2.57 1.83 2.49
CA GLY A 118 -3.58 2.85 2.27
C GLY A 118 -4.73 2.36 1.39
N LYS A 119 -5.52 3.31 0.86
CA LYS A 119 -6.68 2.96 0.03
C LYS A 119 -6.28 2.46 -1.37
N ASN A 120 -5.10 2.88 -1.85
CA ASN A 120 -4.57 2.54 -3.17
C ASN A 120 -3.44 1.51 -3.05
N ILE A 121 -3.74 0.22 -3.25
CA ILE A 121 -2.84 -0.92 -2.94
C ILE A 121 -2.07 -1.52 -4.12
N SER A 122 -2.09 -0.92 -5.31
CA SER A 122 -1.42 -1.50 -6.47
C SER A 122 0.10 -1.50 -6.28
N VAL A 123 0.66 -2.66 -5.93
CA VAL A 123 2.11 -2.87 -5.76
C VAL A 123 2.86 -2.58 -7.05
N THR A 124 2.27 -2.91 -8.19
CA THR A 124 2.75 -2.58 -9.52
C THR A 124 1.67 -1.85 -10.29
N THR A 125 2.00 -0.66 -10.79
CA THR A 125 1.13 0.16 -11.62
C THR A 125 1.70 0.25 -13.03
N GLN A 126 0.85 0.08 -14.03
CA GLN A 126 1.25 0.28 -15.42
C GLN A 126 1.08 1.75 -15.84
N ARG A 127 0.12 2.46 -15.24
CA ARG A 127 -0.23 3.83 -15.58
C ARG A 127 0.40 4.80 -14.59
N ARG A 128 0.99 5.88 -15.13
CA ARG A 128 1.57 6.98 -14.34
C ARG A 128 0.55 7.62 -13.38
N ALA A 129 -0.71 7.73 -13.79
CA ALA A 129 -1.78 8.28 -12.95
C ALA A 129 -1.97 7.49 -11.65
N ASP A 130 -1.86 6.16 -11.69
CA ASP A 130 -2.00 5.32 -10.51
C ASP A 130 -0.73 5.37 -9.64
N SER A 131 0.45 5.47 -10.26
CA SER A 131 1.70 5.71 -9.53
C SER A 131 1.69 7.04 -8.76
N ILE A 132 1.05 8.08 -9.33
CA ILE A 132 0.88 9.38 -8.66
C ILE A 132 0.02 9.23 -7.39
N LYS A 133 -1.11 8.52 -7.47
CA LYS A 133 -1.98 8.28 -6.30
C LYS A 133 -1.27 7.55 -5.17
N ILE A 134 -0.44 6.55 -5.49
CA ILE A 134 0.37 5.85 -4.48
C ILE A 134 1.36 6.82 -3.83
N LYS A 135 1.97 7.70 -4.63
CA LYS A 135 2.91 8.70 -4.13
C LYS A 135 2.22 9.73 -3.23
N GLU A 136 1.02 10.18 -3.59
CA GLU A 136 0.21 11.06 -2.74
C GLU A 136 -0.15 10.39 -1.41
N GLU A 137 -0.60 9.13 -1.44
CA GLU A 137 -0.88 8.33 -0.23
C GLU A 137 0.36 8.15 0.65
N TYR A 138 1.55 7.96 0.05
CA TYR A 138 2.81 7.93 0.78
C TYR A 138 3.10 9.27 1.47
N HIS A 139 3.04 10.39 0.74
CA HIS A 139 3.34 11.70 1.30
C HIS A 139 2.34 12.09 2.39
N HIS A 140 1.06 11.83 2.15
CA HIS A 140 0.01 12.05 3.13
C HIS A 140 0.26 11.23 4.39
N PHE A 141 0.51 9.92 4.27
CA PHE A 141 0.84 9.07 5.41
C PHE A 141 2.06 9.57 6.18
N ARG A 142 3.16 9.85 5.47
CA ARG A 142 4.42 10.26 6.08
C ARG A 142 4.29 11.58 6.83
N ASP A 143 3.76 12.60 6.17
CA ASP A 143 3.74 13.96 6.70
C ASP A 143 2.73 14.07 7.85
N THR A 144 1.56 13.45 7.73
CA THR A 144 0.56 13.40 8.81
C THR A 144 1.09 12.66 10.03
N ASN A 145 1.70 11.48 9.87
CA ASN A 145 2.26 10.76 11.01
C ASN A 145 3.45 11.50 11.63
N ALA A 146 4.33 12.12 10.83
CA ALA A 146 5.46 12.90 11.34
C ALA A 146 5.01 14.06 12.25
N VAL A 147 3.93 14.75 11.87
CA VAL A 147 3.33 15.80 12.71
C VAL A 147 2.80 15.20 14.02
N TYR A 148 2.03 14.11 13.95
CA TYR A 148 1.50 13.48 15.17
C TYR A 148 2.58 12.93 16.09
N PHE A 149 3.65 12.33 15.54
CA PHE A 149 4.80 11.89 16.32
C PHE A 149 5.48 13.03 17.05
N SER A 150 5.66 14.16 16.37
CA SER A 150 6.27 15.35 16.96
C SER A 150 5.43 15.90 18.10
N LEU A 151 4.10 16.01 17.89
CA LEU A 151 3.17 16.47 18.92
C LEU A 151 3.11 15.51 20.12
N PHE A 152 3.06 14.21 19.88
CA PHE A 152 3.02 13.22 20.96
C PHE A 152 4.33 13.17 21.76
N ALA A 153 5.47 13.29 21.08
CA ALA A 153 6.77 13.38 21.74
C ALA A 153 6.86 14.64 22.63
N LEU A 154 6.39 15.79 22.13
CA LEU A 154 6.33 17.03 22.93
C LEU A 154 5.37 16.89 24.13
N LEU A 155 4.25 16.19 23.97
CA LEU A 155 3.31 15.91 25.05
C LEU A 155 3.94 15.03 26.14
N LEU A 156 4.63 13.95 25.74
CA LEU A 156 5.36 13.09 26.68
C LEU A 156 6.46 13.85 27.42
N LEU A 157 7.24 14.66 26.68
CA LEU A 157 8.31 15.48 27.25
C LEU A 157 7.77 16.51 28.26
N ALA A 158 6.68 17.21 27.91
CA ALA A 158 6.02 18.14 28.82
C ALA A 158 5.49 17.42 30.07
N GLY A 159 4.88 16.23 29.90
CA GLY A 159 4.43 15.40 31.01
C GLY A 159 5.57 15.00 31.95
N ASN A 160 6.72 14.63 31.39
CA ASN A 160 7.91 14.29 32.17
C ASN A 160 8.43 15.49 32.97
N HIS A 161 8.60 16.65 32.33
CA HIS A 161 9.04 17.88 33.01
C HIS A 161 8.08 18.34 34.12
N ILE A 162 6.76 18.20 33.93
CA ILE A 162 5.77 18.52 34.97
C ILE A 162 5.89 17.56 36.16
N GLY A 163 6.19 16.28 35.91
CA GLY A 163 6.46 15.27 36.94
C GLY A 163 7.65 15.66 37.83
N ASP A 164 8.74 16.12 37.22
CA ASP A 164 9.97 16.52 37.93
C ASP A 164 9.81 17.80 38.76
N ILE A 165 8.98 18.74 38.29
CA ILE A 165 8.76 20.03 38.96
C ILE A 165 7.77 19.92 40.13
N ARG A 166 6.79 18.99 40.10
CA ARG A 166 5.76 18.83 41.16
C ARG A 166 6.33 18.73 42.58
N PRO A 167 7.37 17.90 42.87
CA PRO A 167 7.98 17.84 44.20
C PRO A 167 8.56 19.19 44.66
N SER A 168 9.14 19.97 43.75
CA SER A 168 9.74 21.28 44.05
C SER A 168 8.72 22.38 44.37
N LEU A 169 7.45 22.19 43.98
CA LEU A 169 6.35 23.11 44.25
C LEU A 169 5.61 22.79 45.55
N GLY A 170 6.14 21.89 46.39
CA GLY A 170 5.50 21.49 47.65
C GLY A 170 4.25 20.61 47.45
N MET A 171 3.96 20.19 46.22
CA MET A 171 2.95 19.17 45.92
C MET A 171 3.56 17.78 46.15
N SER A 172 3.89 17.50 47.42
CA SER A 172 4.34 16.17 47.85
C SER A 172 3.13 15.27 48.08
N ALA A 173 3.09 14.15 47.37
CA ALA A 173 2.02 13.16 47.46
C ALA A 173 2.15 12.35 48.76
N GLU A 174 1.60 12.86 49.85
CA GLU A 174 1.35 12.06 51.06
C GLU A 174 -0.05 11.43 50.96
N GLY A 175 -0.16 10.25 50.33
CA GLY A 175 -1.42 9.51 50.32
C GLY A 175 -1.35 8.13 49.64
N PRO A 176 -2.05 7.07 50.14
CA PRO A 176 -1.94 5.70 49.61
C PRO A 176 -2.75 5.40 48.34
N SER A 177 -3.40 6.37 47.69
CA SER A 177 -4.36 6.07 46.61
C SER A 177 -4.57 7.18 45.58
N GLU A 178 -3.51 7.84 45.11
CA GLU A 178 -3.62 8.77 43.99
C GLU A 178 -2.74 8.33 42.83
N ILE A 179 -3.36 8.19 41.65
CA ILE A 179 -2.75 7.73 40.40
C ILE A 179 -1.48 8.56 40.14
N THR A 180 -0.33 7.98 40.45
CA THR A 180 0.95 8.57 40.09
C THR A 180 0.97 8.67 38.56
N PHE A 181 1.28 9.84 38.00
CA PHE A 181 1.29 10.03 36.54
C PHE A 181 2.50 9.34 35.87
N ILE A 182 3.47 8.87 36.65
CA ILE A 182 4.71 8.24 36.19
C ILE A 182 4.44 6.90 35.45
N PRO A 183 3.66 5.94 36.00
CA PRO A 183 3.24 4.75 35.24
C PRO A 183 2.53 5.08 33.92
N LEU A 184 1.70 6.13 33.88
CA LEU A 184 0.99 6.53 32.66
C LEU A 184 1.95 7.06 31.59
N ILE A 185 2.94 7.86 31.97
CA ILE A 185 3.99 8.35 31.07
C ILE A 185 4.84 7.19 30.56
N LYS A 186 5.25 6.25 31.43
CA LYS A 186 6.01 5.05 31.05
C LYS A 186 5.24 4.18 30.05
N VAL A 187 3.94 3.95 30.25
CA VAL A 187 3.08 3.26 29.27
C VAL A 187 2.96 4.08 27.98
N GLY A 188 2.84 5.41 28.08
CA GLY A 188 2.82 6.31 26.94
C GLY A 188 4.07 6.23 26.06
N ILE A 189 5.25 6.12 26.66
CA ILE A 189 6.53 5.91 25.96
C ILE A 189 6.51 4.56 25.21
N GLN A 190 6.03 3.49 25.85
CA GLN A 190 5.94 2.18 25.18
C GLN A 190 4.95 2.20 24.00
N LEU A 191 3.81 2.88 24.15
CA LEU A 191 2.86 3.09 23.05
C LEU A 191 3.48 3.90 21.92
N TYR A 192 4.28 4.93 22.24
CA TYR A 192 5.02 5.72 21.25
C TYR A 192 6.03 4.86 20.48
N LEU A 193 6.78 4.00 21.17
CA LEU A 193 7.71 3.07 20.54
C LEU A 193 6.99 2.05 19.64
N CYS A 194 5.87 1.48 20.09
CA CYS A 194 5.03 0.62 19.25
C CYS A 194 4.53 1.34 17.99
N TRP A 195 4.14 2.61 18.13
CA TRP A 195 3.70 3.41 17.00
C TRP A 195 4.86 3.76 16.05
N LEU A 196 6.04 4.11 16.56
CA LEU A 196 7.25 4.32 15.76
C LEU A 196 7.63 3.06 14.98
N LEU A 197 7.56 1.89 15.61
CA LEU A 197 7.80 0.60 14.96
C LEU A 197 6.85 0.42 13.78
N TYR A 198 5.54 0.59 14.02
CA TYR A 198 4.53 0.54 12.98
C TYR A 198 4.85 1.52 11.84
N PHE A 199 5.17 2.77 12.16
CA PHE A 199 5.47 3.79 11.16
C PHE A 199 6.67 3.44 10.29
N TYR A 200 7.80 3.04 10.87
CA TYR A 200 8.99 2.70 10.08
C TYR A 200 8.79 1.44 9.23
N VAL A 201 8.03 0.45 9.72
CA VAL A 201 7.65 -0.73 8.92
C VAL A 201 6.80 -0.32 7.72
N VAL A 202 5.74 0.47 7.96
CA VAL A 202 4.85 0.93 6.88
C VAL A 202 5.60 1.82 5.88
N LEU A 203 6.42 2.74 6.37
CA LEU A 203 7.22 3.63 5.53
C LEU A 203 8.17 2.83 4.62
N SER A 204 8.86 1.83 5.19
CA SER A 204 9.74 0.93 4.45
C SER A 204 8.99 0.20 3.34
N ILE A 205 7.81 -0.36 3.64
CA ILE A 205 6.99 -1.07 2.64
C ILE A 205 6.54 -0.10 1.53
N ARG A 206 5.99 1.07 1.89
CA ARG A 206 5.51 2.06 0.91
C ARG A 206 6.62 2.57 0.02
N GLU A 207 7.83 2.78 0.54
CA GLU A 207 8.98 3.23 -0.25
C GLU A 207 9.52 2.14 -1.19
N ASN A 208 9.47 0.87 -0.78
CA ASN A 208 9.76 -0.24 -1.67
C ASN A 208 8.74 -0.32 -2.81
N VAL A 209 7.45 -0.13 -2.53
CA VAL A 209 6.41 -0.02 -3.57
C VAL A 209 6.72 1.15 -4.51
N LEU A 210 7.07 2.32 -4.00
CA LEU A 210 7.47 3.45 -4.85
C LEU A 210 8.68 3.13 -5.73
N LYS A 211 9.68 2.45 -5.18
CA LYS A 211 10.89 2.03 -5.91
C LYS A 211 10.57 1.06 -7.04
N VAL A 212 9.70 0.06 -6.81
CA VAL A 212 9.23 -0.87 -7.85
C VAL A 212 8.45 -0.14 -8.95
N ASN A 213 7.75 0.94 -8.61
CA ASN A 213 7.02 1.78 -9.57
C ASN A 213 7.88 2.88 -10.22
N GLY A 214 9.21 2.76 -10.18
CA GLY A 214 10.13 3.66 -10.89
C GLY A 214 10.44 4.99 -10.16
N SER A 215 10.02 5.15 -8.91
CA SER A 215 10.45 6.30 -8.11
C SER A 215 11.92 6.18 -7.74
N ARG A 216 12.66 7.29 -7.86
CA ARG A 216 14.07 7.36 -7.47
C ARG A 216 14.17 7.54 -5.95
N VAL A 217 14.03 6.43 -5.21
CA VAL A 217 14.29 6.40 -3.77
C VAL A 217 15.73 5.94 -3.54
N PRO A 218 16.57 6.73 -2.85
CA PRO A 218 17.95 6.33 -2.56
C PRO A 218 17.99 5.03 -1.74
N PRO A 219 18.85 4.05 -2.09
CA PRO A 219 18.92 2.80 -1.33
C PRO A 219 19.23 3.02 0.15
N TRP A 220 20.17 3.90 0.48
CA TRP A 220 20.57 4.17 1.87
C TRP A 220 19.40 4.63 2.74
N TRP A 221 18.44 5.37 2.17
CA TRP A 221 17.25 5.86 2.87
C TRP A 221 16.36 4.70 3.33
N ILE A 222 16.18 3.69 2.47
CA ILE A 222 15.45 2.47 2.82
C ILE A 222 16.19 1.67 3.89
N HIS A 223 17.53 1.56 3.79
CA HIS A 223 18.34 0.87 4.81
C HIS A 223 18.23 1.56 6.17
N HIS A 224 18.26 2.90 6.21
CA HIS A 224 18.04 3.66 7.44
C HIS A 224 16.74 3.26 8.14
N HIS A 225 15.63 3.09 7.40
CA HIS A 225 14.37 2.67 8.02
C HIS A 225 14.45 1.28 8.62
N TYR A 226 15.16 0.34 7.98
CA TYR A 226 15.38 -0.99 8.55
C TYR A 226 16.23 -0.94 9.83
N TYR A 227 17.27 -0.10 9.87
CA TYR A 227 18.04 0.12 11.10
C TYR A 227 17.18 0.74 12.21
N SER A 228 16.32 1.70 11.88
CA SER A 228 15.37 2.30 12.82
C SER A 228 14.37 1.27 13.38
N ILE A 229 13.88 0.35 12.55
CA ILE A 229 13.04 -0.77 13.00
C ILE A 229 13.80 -1.62 14.03
N GLY A 230 15.04 -2.01 13.73
CA GLY A 230 15.87 -2.79 14.65
C GLY A 230 16.15 -2.08 15.97
N LEU A 231 16.43 -0.77 15.92
CA LEU A 231 16.64 0.06 17.10
C LEU A 231 15.38 0.14 17.97
N VAL A 232 14.22 0.44 17.38
CA VAL A 232 12.95 0.54 18.11
C VAL A 232 12.54 -0.80 18.71
N LEU A 233 12.73 -1.91 17.99
CA LEU A 233 12.52 -3.25 18.54
C LEU A 233 13.40 -3.51 19.76
N THR A 234 14.68 -3.15 19.67
CA THR A 234 15.61 -3.29 20.81
C THR A 234 15.12 -2.48 22.00
N MET A 235 14.68 -1.23 21.79
CA MET A 235 14.14 -0.38 22.86
C MET A 235 12.85 -0.96 23.49
N LEU A 236 11.96 -1.54 22.68
CA LEU A 236 10.73 -2.21 23.16
C LEU A 236 11.02 -3.45 24.01
N THR A 237 12.16 -4.12 23.79
CA THR A 237 12.55 -5.29 24.59
C THR A 237 13.20 -4.96 25.92
N LEU A 238 13.58 -3.69 26.15
CA LEU A 238 14.20 -3.29 27.42
C LEU A 238 13.15 -3.23 28.54
N PRO A 239 13.50 -3.66 29.77
CA PRO A 239 12.63 -3.50 30.92
C PRO A 239 12.29 -2.02 31.14
N VAL A 240 11.02 -1.73 31.39
CA VAL A 240 10.51 -0.36 31.63
C VAL A 240 11.11 0.26 32.92
N ASP A 241 11.64 -0.58 33.80
CA ASP A 241 12.33 -0.17 35.04
C ASP A 241 13.86 -0.25 34.91
N SER A 242 14.39 -0.41 33.68
CA SER A 242 15.82 -0.37 33.46
C SER A 242 16.35 1.06 33.69
N PRO A 243 17.49 1.23 34.37
CA PRO A 243 18.15 2.53 34.49
C PRO A 243 18.53 3.16 33.14
N ALA A 244 18.54 2.38 32.07
CA ALA A 244 18.73 2.88 30.71
C ALA A 244 17.50 3.64 30.21
N VAL A 245 16.28 3.25 30.63
CA VAL A 245 15.01 3.91 30.26
C VAL A 245 14.81 5.17 31.09
N ASP A 246 15.23 5.19 32.36
CA ASP A 246 15.10 6.37 33.24
C ASP A 246 16.02 7.54 32.84
N LYS A 247 16.95 7.33 31.89
CA LYS A 247 17.87 8.36 31.38
C LYS A 247 17.40 9.03 30.08
N PHE A 248 16.26 8.62 29.53
CA PHE A 248 15.62 9.20 28.35
C PHE A 248 14.36 9.99 28.75
#